data_AF-A0AAE2C765-F1
#
_entry.id   AF-A0AAE2C765-F1
#
_cell.length_a   1.000
_cell.length_b   1.000
_cell.length_c   1.000
_cell.angle_alpha   90.00
_cell.angle_beta   90.00
_cell.angle_gamma   90.00
#
_symmetry.space_group_name_H-M   'P 1'
#
loop_
_entity.id
_entity.type
_entity.pdbx_description
1 polymer ?
#
loop_
_entity_poly.entity_id
_entity_poly.type
_entity_poly.pdbx_seq_one_letter_code
_entity_poly.pdbx_strand_id
1 'polypeptide(L)'
;MALSKALTEDELVYLRAQFMLLEPSEDGRVSLENFRKALARNATDAMKMSRVPDILHAMAPLSYRKMDFEEFCAAAISTYQLEALENWEQIASTAFEHFEQEGNRVVSVEELARELNVGPTAHSMLRDWLRGNGKLSLLGYTKFLHGLTLRSSNMRHH
;
A
#
# COMPACT_ATOMS: atom_id res chain seq x y z
N MET A 1 -5.50 2.22 -3.47
CA MET A 1 -5.84 1.40 -2.27
C MET A 1 -6.93 2.17 -1.54
N ALA A 2 -7.99 1.53 -1.04
CA ALA A 2 -9.15 2.30 -0.54
C ALA A 2 -8.82 3.29 0.60
N LEU A 3 -7.75 3.03 1.37
CA LEU A 3 -7.21 3.98 2.37
C LEU A 3 -6.84 5.35 1.77
N SER A 4 -6.24 5.40 0.57
CA SER A 4 -5.86 6.67 -0.05
C SER A 4 -7.07 7.52 -0.44
N LYS A 5 -8.23 6.90 -0.66
CA LYS A 5 -9.49 7.58 -0.99
C LYS A 5 -10.21 8.14 0.24
N ALA A 6 -9.87 7.65 1.43
CA ALA A 6 -10.47 8.09 2.69
C ALA A 6 -9.78 9.32 3.30
N LEU A 7 -8.65 9.74 2.74
CA LEU A 7 -7.90 10.90 3.19
C LEU A 7 -8.31 12.15 2.40
N THR A 8 -8.36 13.27 3.10
CA THR A 8 -8.59 14.60 2.52
C THR A 8 -7.36 15.10 1.77
N GLU A 9 -7.54 16.12 0.91
CA GLU A 9 -6.41 16.75 0.20
C GLU A 9 -5.37 17.34 1.15
N ASP A 10 -5.81 17.88 2.29
CA ASP A 10 -4.91 18.42 3.32
C ASP A 10 -4.08 17.31 3.98
N GLU A 11 -4.67 16.13 4.21
CA GLU A 11 -3.95 14.95 4.72
C GLU A 11 -2.98 14.36 3.68
N LEU A 12 -3.22 14.59 2.38
CA LEU A 12 -2.37 14.14 1.28
C LEU A 12 -1.31 15.18 0.86
N VAL A 13 -1.27 16.36 1.46
CA VAL A 13 -0.41 17.49 1.02
C VAL A 13 1.07 17.09 0.93
N TYR A 14 1.57 16.34 1.91
CA TYR A 14 2.96 15.89 1.93
C TYR A 14 3.23 14.82 0.87
N LEU A 15 2.28 13.92 0.60
CA LEU A 15 2.40 12.93 -0.47
C LEU A 15 2.38 13.61 -1.83
N ARG A 16 1.56 14.65 -2.01
CA ARG A 16 1.56 15.47 -3.21
C ARG A 16 2.89 16.17 -3.43
N ALA A 17 3.46 16.78 -2.39
CA ALA A 17 4.80 17.37 -2.46
C ALA A 17 5.87 16.32 -2.82
N GLN A 18 5.85 15.14 -2.19
CA GLN A 18 6.79 14.05 -2.50
C GLN A 18 6.65 13.54 -3.93
N PHE A 19 5.41 13.39 -4.43
CA PHE A 19 5.14 13.01 -5.82
C PHE A 19 5.71 14.02 -6.80
N MET A 20 5.55 15.33 -6.53
CA MET A 20 6.10 16.38 -7.38
C MET A 20 7.63 16.41 -7.38
N LEU A 21 8.28 16.05 -6.28
CA LEU A 21 9.76 15.92 -6.21
C LEU A 21 10.31 14.80 -7.11
N LEU A 22 9.47 13.84 -7.52
CA LEU A 22 9.83 12.82 -8.50
C LEU A 22 9.75 13.32 -9.95
N GLU A 23 9.27 14.55 -10.16
CA GLU A 23 9.10 15.18 -11.47
C GLU A 23 8.27 14.29 -12.42
N PRO A 24 6.96 14.13 -12.18
CA PRO A 24 6.07 13.35 -13.05
C PRO A 24 6.21 13.80 -14.51
N SER A 25 6.07 12.84 -15.44
CA SER A 25 6.16 13.13 -16.88
C SER A 25 4.95 13.94 -17.35
N GLU A 26 4.93 14.37 -18.61
CA GLU A 26 3.81 15.14 -19.20
C GLU A 26 2.45 14.45 -19.07
N ASP A 27 2.43 13.12 -19.00
CA ASP A 27 1.23 12.32 -18.76
C ASP A 27 0.79 12.30 -17.29
N GLY A 28 1.44 13.06 -16.41
CA GLY A 28 1.15 13.17 -14.99
C GLY A 28 1.60 11.97 -14.17
N ARG A 29 2.45 11.07 -14.71
CA ARG A 29 2.83 9.82 -14.06
C ARG A 29 4.32 9.74 -13.75
N VAL A 30 4.65 8.97 -12.71
CA VAL A 30 6.03 8.63 -12.33
C VAL A 30 6.37 7.20 -12.73
N SER A 31 7.60 7.01 -13.21
CA SER A 31 8.17 5.71 -13.60
C SER A 31 9.41 5.39 -12.76
N LEU A 32 9.95 4.17 -12.89
CA LEU A 32 11.22 3.81 -12.25
C LEU A 32 12.35 4.80 -12.60
N GLU A 33 12.33 5.37 -13.80
CA GLU A 33 13.33 6.35 -14.22
C GLU A 33 13.23 7.67 -13.43
N ASN A 34 12.01 8.09 -13.09
CA ASN A 34 11.78 9.26 -12.23
C ASN A 34 12.41 9.03 -10.84
N PHE A 35 12.18 7.86 -10.24
CA PHE A 35 12.81 7.49 -8.97
C PHE A 35 14.33 7.46 -9.06
N ARG A 36 14.90 6.89 -10.13
CA ARG A 36 16.36 6.86 -10.34
C ARG A 36 16.94 8.26 -10.43
N LYS A 37 16.33 9.14 -11.23
CA LYS A 37 16.77 10.54 -11.38
C LYS A 37 16.69 11.30 -10.06
N ALA A 38 15.57 11.20 -9.34
CA ALA A 38 15.39 11.87 -8.06
C ALA A 38 16.41 11.40 -7.01
N LEU A 39 16.65 10.09 -6.93
CA LEU A 39 17.64 9.51 -6.02
C LEU A 39 19.07 9.91 -6.41
N ALA A 40 19.42 9.87 -7.69
CA ALA A 40 20.76 10.25 -8.15
C ALA A 40 21.08 11.72 -7.84
N ARG A 41 20.11 12.63 -8.01
CA ARG A 41 20.28 14.05 -7.68
C ARG A 41 20.51 14.32 -6.19
N ASN A 42 19.95 13.48 -5.33
CA ASN A 42 20.03 13.63 -3.87
C ASN A 42 20.97 12.59 -3.22
N ALA A 43 21.75 11.86 -4.01
CA ALA A 43 22.56 10.76 -3.53
C ALA A 43 23.74 11.26 -2.70
N THR A 44 23.84 10.76 -1.47
CA THR A 44 25.06 10.89 -0.65
C THR A 44 26.02 9.73 -0.94
N ASP A 45 27.28 9.86 -0.56
CA ASP A 45 28.24 8.76 -0.73
C ASP A 45 27.86 7.53 0.11
N ALA A 46 27.25 7.74 1.28
CA ALA A 46 26.68 6.67 2.08
C ALA A 46 25.55 5.92 1.34
N MET A 47 24.70 6.63 0.61
CA MET A 47 23.63 6.01 -0.19
C MET A 47 24.16 5.17 -1.35
N LYS A 48 25.26 5.58 -1.99
CA LYS A 48 25.90 4.78 -3.06
C LYS A 48 26.45 3.45 -2.56
N MET A 49 26.91 3.42 -1.31
CA MET A 49 27.42 2.22 -0.63
C MET A 49 26.32 1.44 0.11
N SER A 50 25.07 1.91 0.06
CA SER A 50 23.91 1.27 0.69
C SER A 50 23.24 0.27 -0.24
N ARG A 51 22.12 -0.32 0.23
CA ARG A 51 21.25 -1.20 -0.57
C ARG A 51 20.35 -0.47 -1.57
N VAL A 52 20.35 0.87 -1.61
CA VAL A 52 19.48 1.65 -2.52
C VAL A 52 19.68 1.26 -4.00
N PRO A 53 20.91 1.10 -4.53
CA PRO A 53 21.12 0.65 -5.91
C PRO A 53 20.57 -0.76 -6.17
N ASP A 54 20.73 -1.68 -5.21
CA ASP A 54 20.24 -3.06 -5.32
C ASP A 54 18.71 -3.10 -5.38
N ILE A 55 18.04 -2.28 -4.55
CA ILE A 55 16.58 -2.15 -4.56
C ILE A 55 16.11 -1.62 -5.93
N LEU A 56 16.76 -0.59 -6.47
CA LEU A 56 16.44 -0.05 -7.80
C LEU A 56 16.68 -1.04 -8.93
N HIS A 57 17.68 -1.92 -8.76
CA HIS A 57 17.95 -3.00 -9.71
C HIS A 57 16.88 -4.10 -9.62
N ALA A 58 16.49 -4.52 -8.42
CA ALA A 58 15.41 -5.47 -8.20
C ALA A 58 14.06 -4.99 -8.76
N MET A 59 13.86 -3.67 -8.86
CA MET A 59 12.69 -3.06 -9.48
C MET A 59 12.76 -2.96 -11.01
N ALA A 60 13.86 -3.34 -11.67
CA ALA A 60 14.02 -3.25 -13.12
C ALA A 60 12.88 -3.92 -13.94
N PRO A 61 12.29 -5.06 -13.52
CA PRO A 61 11.13 -5.64 -14.21
C PRO A 61 9.88 -4.74 -14.21
N LEU A 62 9.83 -3.70 -13.38
CA LEU A 62 8.72 -2.74 -13.32
C LEU A 62 8.96 -1.50 -14.20
N SER A 63 10.05 -1.47 -14.99
CA SER A 63 10.45 -0.30 -15.80
C SER A 63 9.38 0.20 -16.78
N TYR A 64 8.49 -0.67 -17.27
CA TYR A 64 7.38 -0.31 -18.15
C TYR A 64 6.14 0.21 -17.39
N ARG A 65 6.08 0.04 -16.07
CA ARG A 65 4.96 0.51 -15.26
C ARG A 65 5.15 1.98 -14.90
N LYS A 66 4.04 2.69 -14.87
CA LYS A 66 3.94 4.07 -14.42
C LYS A 66 2.84 4.15 -13.37
N MET A 67 2.95 5.12 -12.48
CA MET A 67 1.99 5.37 -11.42
C MET A 67 1.48 6.80 -11.53
N ASP A 68 0.18 7.01 -11.55
CA ASP A 68 -0.38 8.33 -11.28
C ASP A 68 -0.33 8.67 -9.79
N PHE A 69 -0.85 9.84 -9.42
CA PHE A 69 -0.83 10.30 -8.03
C PHE A 69 -1.64 9.40 -7.09
N GLU A 70 -2.78 8.86 -7.54
CA GLU A 70 -3.61 7.99 -6.72
C GLU A 70 -2.90 6.66 -6.46
N GLU A 71 -2.30 6.08 -7.50
CA GLU A 71 -1.48 4.86 -7.39
C GLU A 71 -0.24 5.08 -6.51
N PHE A 72 0.39 6.26 -6.60
CA PHE A 72 1.50 6.63 -5.72
C PHE A 72 1.06 6.70 -4.25
N CYS A 73 -0.04 7.41 -3.94
CA CYS A 73 -0.58 7.47 -2.58
C CYS A 73 -0.91 6.09 -2.04
N ALA A 74 -1.53 5.24 -2.86
CA ALA A 74 -1.83 3.87 -2.51
C ALA A 74 -0.60 3.03 -2.14
N ALA A 75 0.56 3.31 -2.76
CA ALA A 75 1.82 2.62 -2.49
C ALA A 75 2.60 3.24 -1.32
N ALA A 76 2.44 4.54 -1.07
CA ALA A 76 3.20 5.29 -0.07
C ALA A 76 2.55 5.28 1.32
N ILE A 77 1.22 5.17 1.40
CA ILE A 77 0.49 5.17 2.67
C ILE A 77 0.79 3.89 3.47
N SER A 78 1.12 4.08 4.74
CA SER A 78 1.30 3.01 5.72
C SER A 78 0.10 2.95 6.65
N THR A 79 -0.55 1.77 6.72
CA THR A 79 -1.67 1.54 7.65
C THR A 79 -1.31 1.89 9.09
N TYR A 80 -0.10 1.49 9.55
CA TYR A 80 0.38 1.78 10.91
C TYR A 80 0.50 3.27 11.23
N GLN A 81 0.84 4.09 10.23
CA GLN A 81 0.91 5.53 10.45
C GLN A 81 -0.49 6.13 10.60
N LEU A 82 -1.47 5.61 9.86
CA LEU A 82 -2.86 6.05 9.97
C LEU A 82 -3.53 5.57 11.27
N GLU A 83 -3.20 4.37 11.74
CA GLU A 83 -3.71 3.82 13.01
C GLU A 83 -3.29 4.64 14.25
N ALA A 84 -2.17 5.35 14.14
CA ALA A 84 -1.70 6.24 15.20
C ALA A 84 -2.49 7.57 15.27
N LEU A 85 -3.34 7.86 14.28
CA LEU A 85 -4.16 9.06 14.26
C LEU A 85 -5.43 8.86 15.09
N GLU A 86 -5.87 9.93 15.77
CA GLU A 86 -7.09 9.91 16.61
C GLU A 86 -8.36 9.59 15.79
N ASN A 87 -8.37 9.94 14.50
CA ASN A 87 -9.49 9.71 13.60
C ASN A 87 -9.41 8.39 12.81
N TRP A 88 -8.54 7.44 13.19
CA TRP A 88 -8.38 6.16 12.50
C TRP A 88 -9.70 5.42 12.24
N GLU A 89 -10.61 5.36 13.22
CA GLU A 89 -11.89 4.67 13.07
C GLU A 89 -12.73 5.25 11.93
N GLN A 90 -12.72 6.58 11.79
CA GLN A 90 -13.40 7.27 10.71
C GLN A 90 -12.72 6.98 9.36
N ILE A 91 -11.39 7.07 9.29
CA ILE A 91 -10.61 6.78 8.08
C ILE A 91 -10.87 5.35 7.61
N ALA A 92 -10.78 4.37 8.52
CA ALA A 92 -10.98 2.98 8.21
C ALA A 92 -12.42 2.70 7.73
N SER A 93 -13.41 3.35 8.33
CA SER A 93 -14.82 3.23 7.92
C SER A 93 -15.05 3.80 6.52
N THR A 94 -14.58 5.01 6.24
CA THR A 94 -14.71 5.62 4.90
C THR A 94 -13.93 4.82 3.85
N ALA A 95 -12.72 4.36 4.17
CA ALA A 95 -11.94 3.49 3.27
C ALA A 95 -12.68 2.18 2.98
N PHE A 96 -13.35 1.63 3.99
CA PHE A 96 -14.13 0.42 3.83
C PHE A 96 -15.36 0.63 2.92
N GLU A 97 -16.02 1.79 2.97
CA GLU A 97 -17.11 2.11 2.03
C GLU A 97 -16.64 2.11 0.58
N HIS A 98 -15.49 2.72 0.29
CA HIS A 98 -14.87 2.66 -1.03
C HIS A 98 -14.49 1.23 -1.42
N PHE A 99 -13.90 0.47 -0.49
CA PHE A 99 -13.57 -0.93 -0.71
C PHE A 99 -14.81 -1.77 -0.99
N GLU A 100 -15.92 -1.55 -0.29
CA GLU A 100 -17.18 -2.27 -0.45
C GLU A 100 -17.70 -2.20 -1.90
N GLN A 101 -17.54 -1.04 -2.53
CA GLN A 101 -18.02 -0.76 -3.88
C GLN A 101 -17.09 -1.31 -4.97
N GLU A 102 -15.79 -1.14 -4.80
CA GLU A 102 -14.81 -1.37 -5.89
C GLU A 102 -13.99 -2.66 -5.72
N GLY A 103 -13.80 -3.13 -4.49
CA GLY A 103 -12.78 -4.12 -4.13
C GLY A 103 -13.25 -5.31 -3.31
N ASN A 104 -14.40 -5.22 -2.61
CA ASN A 104 -14.88 -6.26 -1.72
C ASN A 104 -15.58 -7.37 -2.50
N ARG A 105 -14.77 -8.30 -2.97
CA ARG A 105 -15.19 -9.49 -3.72
C ARG A 105 -15.48 -10.64 -2.76
N VAL A 106 -16.33 -11.56 -3.20
CA VAL A 106 -16.54 -12.82 -2.47
C VAL A 106 -15.24 -13.60 -2.49
N VAL A 107 -14.80 -14.07 -1.32
CA VAL A 107 -13.55 -14.80 -1.13
C VAL A 107 -13.76 -15.96 -0.16
N SER A 108 -13.20 -17.12 -0.47
CA SER A 108 -13.20 -18.26 0.45
C SER A 108 -12.14 -18.09 1.56
N VAL A 109 -12.31 -18.83 2.66
CA VAL A 109 -11.32 -18.84 3.75
C VAL A 109 -9.97 -19.35 3.24
N GLU A 110 -9.98 -20.32 2.35
CA GLU A 110 -8.79 -20.92 1.74
C GLU A 110 -8.04 -19.94 0.82
N GLU A 111 -8.77 -19.14 0.05
CA GLU A 111 -8.19 -18.08 -0.76
C GLU A 111 -7.60 -16.97 0.11
N LEU A 112 -8.33 -16.54 1.13
CA LEU A 112 -7.85 -15.53 2.07
C LEU A 112 -6.61 -16.02 2.84
N ALA A 113 -6.59 -17.28 3.26
CA ALA A 113 -5.43 -17.90 3.92
C ALA A 113 -4.20 -17.94 3.02
N ARG A 114 -4.39 -18.25 1.73
CA ARG A 114 -3.32 -18.25 0.73
C ARG A 114 -2.75 -16.85 0.50
N GLU A 115 -3.62 -15.86 0.35
CA GLU A 115 -3.23 -14.44 0.19
C GLU A 115 -2.44 -13.97 1.41
N LEU A 116 -2.91 -14.37 2.59
CA LEU A 116 -2.26 -14.10 3.87
C LEU A 116 -1.19 -15.14 4.22
N ASN A 117 -0.75 -16.02 3.31
CA ASN A 117 0.27 -17.06 3.54
C ASN A 117 0.23 -17.66 4.96
N VAL A 118 -0.96 -18.02 5.44
CA VAL A 118 -1.19 -18.62 6.76
C VAL A 118 -1.67 -20.05 6.60
N GLY A 119 -1.34 -20.90 7.58
CA GLY A 119 -1.73 -22.31 7.58
C GLY A 119 -3.19 -22.54 8.00
N PRO A 120 -3.67 -23.79 7.90
CA PRO A 120 -5.04 -24.18 8.23
C PRO A 120 -5.49 -23.82 9.65
N THR A 121 -4.55 -23.68 10.59
CA THR A 121 -4.83 -23.30 11.98
C THR A 121 -5.44 -21.91 12.11
N ALA A 122 -5.24 -21.03 11.11
CA ALA A 122 -5.83 -19.69 11.08
C ALA A 122 -7.25 -19.66 10.48
N HIS A 123 -7.74 -20.76 9.88
CA HIS A 123 -9.01 -20.76 9.14
C HIS A 123 -10.23 -20.41 10.02
N SER A 124 -10.23 -20.79 11.30
CA SER A 124 -11.29 -20.41 12.23
C SER A 124 -11.36 -18.90 12.41
N MET A 125 -10.22 -18.27 12.71
CA MET A 125 -10.10 -16.81 12.85
C MET A 125 -10.47 -16.07 11.56
N LEU A 126 -10.02 -16.56 10.40
CA LEU A 126 -10.34 -15.93 9.11
C LEU A 126 -11.83 -16.02 8.77
N ARG A 127 -12.55 -17.01 9.29
CA ARG A 127 -14.00 -17.09 9.11
C ARG A 127 -14.72 -15.92 9.77
N ASP A 128 -14.22 -15.45 10.92
CA ASP A 128 -14.77 -14.30 11.64
C ASP A 128 -14.55 -12.97 10.90
N TRP A 129 -13.63 -12.96 9.92
CA TRP A 129 -13.36 -11.80 9.07
C TRP A 129 -14.36 -11.67 7.93
N LEU A 130 -15.10 -12.74 7.62
CA LEU A 130 -16.05 -12.81 6.52
C LEU A 130 -17.50 -12.68 7.00
N ARG A 131 -18.34 -12.06 6.18
CA ARG A 131 -19.80 -12.04 6.36
C ARG A 131 -20.42 -13.30 5.77
N GLY A 132 -21.71 -13.52 6.03
CA GLY A 132 -22.46 -14.67 5.50
C GLY A 132 -22.49 -14.76 3.96
N ASN A 133 -22.22 -13.66 3.25
CA ASN A 133 -22.10 -13.63 1.79
C ASN A 133 -20.66 -13.86 1.27
N GLY A 134 -19.71 -14.22 2.14
CA GLY A 134 -18.31 -14.47 1.80
C GLY A 134 -17.48 -13.23 1.49
N LYS A 135 -17.99 -12.02 1.76
CA LYS A 135 -17.23 -10.76 1.64
C LYS A 135 -16.57 -10.40 2.96
N LEU A 136 -15.47 -9.63 2.93
CA LEU A 136 -14.84 -9.13 4.15
C LEU A 136 -15.79 -8.20 4.93
N SER A 137 -15.85 -8.36 6.24
CA SER A 137 -16.44 -7.38 7.16
C SER A 137 -15.48 -6.20 7.38
N LEU A 138 -15.93 -5.11 8.00
CA LEU A 138 -15.05 -3.99 8.37
C LEU A 138 -13.91 -4.46 9.30
N LEU A 139 -14.22 -5.36 10.24
CA LEU A 139 -13.22 -6.02 11.08
C LEU A 139 -12.24 -6.82 10.23
N GLY A 140 -12.74 -7.64 9.29
CA GLY A 140 -11.90 -8.42 8.40
C GLY A 140 -10.99 -7.55 7.54
N TYR A 141 -11.51 -6.45 7.01
CA TYR A 141 -10.77 -5.47 6.23
C TYR A 141 -9.63 -4.82 7.01
N THR A 142 -9.91 -4.33 8.23
CA THR A 142 -8.88 -3.68 9.06
C THR A 142 -7.77 -4.66 9.48
N LYS A 143 -8.12 -5.91 9.79
CA LYS A 143 -7.14 -6.98 10.05
C LYS A 143 -6.34 -7.38 8.81
N PHE A 144 -7.00 -7.41 7.65
CA PHE A 144 -6.35 -7.68 6.38
C PHE A 144 -5.30 -6.61 6.02
N LEU A 145 -5.63 -5.33 6.22
CA LEU A 145 -4.69 -4.21 6.01
C LEU A 145 -3.42 -4.36 6.86
N HIS A 146 -3.54 -4.71 8.14
CA HIS A 146 -2.37 -4.98 9.00
C HIS A 146 -1.49 -6.13 8.49
N GLY A 147 -2.13 -7.23 8.07
CA GLY A 147 -1.45 -8.43 7.57
C GLY A 147 -0.62 -8.18 6.31
N LEU A 148 -1.10 -7.29 5.43
CA LEU A 148 -0.35 -6.83 4.25
C LEU A 148 0.84 -5.93 4.62
N THR A 149 0.67 -5.04 5.60
CA THR A 149 1.73 -4.08 5.96
C THR A 149 2.95 -4.77 6.60
N LEU A 150 2.76 -5.80 7.44
CA LEU A 150 3.88 -6.59 8.02
C LEU A 150 4.75 -7.28 6.96
N ARG A 151 4.16 -7.65 5.82
CA ARG A 151 4.90 -8.29 4.73
C ARG A 151 5.70 -7.28 3.94
N SER A 152 5.11 -6.12 3.68
CA SER A 152 5.82 -5.02 3.03
C SER A 152 7.05 -4.59 3.84
N SER A 153 7.00 -4.65 5.19
CA SER A 153 8.18 -4.46 6.04
C SER A 153 9.15 -5.64 6.03
N ASN A 154 8.68 -6.90 6.03
CA ASN A 154 9.57 -8.07 6.02
C ASN A 154 10.31 -8.26 4.68
N MET A 155 9.73 -7.80 3.56
CA MET A 155 10.45 -7.72 2.28
C MET A 155 11.59 -6.71 2.28
N ARG A 156 11.68 -5.82 3.28
CA ARG A 156 12.80 -4.87 3.44
C ARG A 156 14.00 -5.48 4.19
N HIS A 157 13.87 -6.67 4.76
CA HIS A 157 14.87 -7.30 5.64
C HIS A 157 15.67 -8.47 5.03
N HIS A 158 15.51 -8.78 3.75
CA HIS A 158 16.34 -9.76 3.03
C HIS A 158 17.08 -9.11 1.88
#